data_AF-A0A382QKH4-F1
#
_entry.id   AF-A0A382QKH4-F1
#
_cell.length_a   1.000
_cell.length_b   1.000
_cell.length_c   1.000
_cell.angle_alpha   90.00
_cell.angle_beta   90.00
_cell.angle_gamma   90.00
#
_symmetry.space_group_name_H-M   'P 1'
#
loop_
_entity.id
_entity.type
_entity.pdbx_description
1 polymer ?
#
loop_
_entity_poly.entity_id
_entity_poly.type
_entity_poly.pdbx_seq_one_letter_code
_entity_poly.pdbx_strand_id
1 'polypeptide(L)' 'ADTKELTLHISDEELTSRKKDWTAPKINVKNAFLRKYAKLVSSASIGAVTSGD' A
#
# COMPACT_ATOMS: atom_id res chain seq x y z
N ALA A 1 -17.11 -17.84 -4.28
CA ALA A 1 -16.70 -16.41 -4.31
C ALA A 1 -17.74 -15.51 -3.63
N ASP A 2 -18.56 -16.10 -2.76
CA ASP A 2 -19.90 -15.60 -2.51
C ASP A 2 -19.96 -14.55 -1.40
N THR A 3 -18.98 -14.57 -0.47
CA THR A 3 -18.85 -13.57 0.60
C THR A 3 -17.94 -12.41 0.24
N LYS A 4 -17.08 -12.54 -0.78
CA LYS A 4 -16.11 -11.50 -1.24
C LYS A 4 -15.16 -11.00 -0.13
N GLU A 5 -14.84 -11.85 0.82
CA GLU A 5 -13.95 -11.53 1.95
C GLU A 5 -12.52 -12.02 1.70
N LEU A 6 -11.55 -11.25 2.18
CA LEU A 6 -10.15 -11.64 2.27
C LEU A 6 -9.67 -11.38 3.69
N THR A 7 -9.66 -12.44 4.52
CA THR A 7 -9.34 -12.35 5.95
C THR A 7 -7.97 -12.95 6.23
N LEU A 8 -7.16 -12.23 7.01
CA LEU A 8 -5.88 -12.74 7.52
C LEU A 8 -6.10 -13.33 8.92
N HIS A 9 -5.82 -14.63 9.09
CA HIS A 9 -6.04 -15.34 10.35
C HIS A 9 -4.91 -15.13 11.36
N ILE A 10 -4.75 -13.91 11.85
CA ILE A 10 -3.88 -13.56 12.99
C ILE A 10 -4.71 -12.76 14.01
N SER A 11 -4.24 -12.68 15.26
CA SER A 11 -4.91 -11.83 16.25
C SER A 11 -4.67 -10.35 15.97
N ASP A 12 -5.62 -9.50 16.38
CA ASP A 12 -5.50 -8.04 16.24
C ASP A 12 -4.31 -7.50 17.05
N GLU A 13 -3.98 -8.12 18.17
CA GLU A 13 -2.81 -7.79 19.00
C GLU A 13 -1.50 -8.01 18.24
N GLU A 14 -1.39 -9.14 17.53
CA GLU A 14 -0.21 -9.46 16.72
C GLU A 14 -0.12 -8.53 15.49
N LEU A 15 -1.25 -8.25 14.84
CA LEU A 15 -1.31 -7.35 13.69
C LEU A 15 -0.88 -5.93 14.09
N THR A 16 -1.38 -5.43 15.22
CA THR A 16 -1.02 -4.10 15.72
C THR A 16 0.45 -4.03 16.13
N SER A 17 1.01 -5.09 16.75
CA SER A 17 2.45 -5.16 17.03
C SER A 17 3.27 -5.09 15.75
N ARG A 18 2.96 -5.94 14.75
CA ARG A 18 3.68 -5.95 13.46
C ARG A 18 3.56 -4.63 12.72
N LYS A 19 2.42 -3.95 12.82
CA LYS A 19 2.19 -2.64 12.19
C LYS A 19 3.03 -1.53 12.84
N LYS A 20 3.29 -1.62 14.15
CA LYS A 20 4.19 -0.68 14.85
C LYS A 20 5.64 -0.85 14.40
N ASP A 21 6.06 -2.09 14.15
CA ASP A 21 7.42 -2.41 13.71
C ASP A 21 7.62 -2.25 12.19
N TRP A 22 6.54 -2.04 11.44
CA TRP A 22 6.58 -1.95 9.99
C TRP A 22 7.24 -0.65 9.52
N THR A 23 8.24 -0.77 8.66
CA THR A 23 8.91 0.35 8.00
C THR A 23 8.71 0.28 6.50
N ALA A 24 8.28 1.39 5.91
CA ALA A 24 8.02 1.47 4.48
C ALA A 24 9.32 1.23 3.68
N PRO A 25 9.32 0.32 2.68
CA PRO A 25 10.51 0.06 1.89
C PRO A 25 10.86 1.27 1.01
N LYS A 26 12.16 1.43 0.75
CA LYS A 26 12.64 2.49 -0.15
C LYS A 26 12.22 2.20 -1.59
N ILE A 27 11.80 3.25 -2.30
CA ILE A 27 11.47 3.18 -3.73
C ILE A 27 12.75 2.97 -4.54
N ASN A 28 12.97 1.75 -5.04
CA ASN A 28 14.19 1.34 -5.76
C ASN A 28 14.08 1.46 -7.29
N VAL A 29 13.43 2.51 -7.82
CA VAL A 29 13.33 2.74 -9.27
C VAL A 29 14.33 3.79 -9.78
N LYS A 30 15.12 3.37 -10.79
CA LYS A 30 16.11 4.22 -11.46
C LYS A 30 15.48 5.21 -12.46
N ASN A 31 14.35 4.87 -13.06
CA ASN A 31 13.65 5.70 -14.03
C ASN A 31 12.96 6.90 -13.34
N ALA A 32 13.21 8.10 -13.83
CA ALA A 32 12.63 9.34 -13.30
C ALA A 32 11.10 9.39 -13.41
N PHE A 33 10.51 8.83 -14.47
CA PHE A 33 9.06 8.80 -14.64
C PHE A 33 8.38 7.87 -13.63
N LEU A 34 8.91 6.67 -13.43
CA LEU A 34 8.38 5.73 -12.43
C LEU A 34 8.52 6.28 -11.01
N ARG A 35 9.58 7.03 -10.71
CA ARG A 35 9.70 7.75 -9.43
C ARG A 35 8.60 8.79 -9.24
N LYS A 36 8.26 9.55 -10.29
CA LYS A 36 7.16 10.53 -10.24
C LYS A 36 5.82 9.83 -10.02
N TYR A 37 5.56 8.76 -10.78
CA TYR A 37 4.34 7.98 -10.64
C TYR A 37 4.20 7.38 -9.24
N ALA A 38 5.22 6.69 -8.74
CA ALA A 38 5.21 6.08 -7.40
C ALA A 38 5.00 7.09 -6.26
N LYS A 39 5.34 8.37 -6.48
CA LYS A 39 5.11 9.44 -5.50
C LYS A 39 3.70 10.04 -5.58
N LEU A 40 3.09 10.08 -6.76
CA LEU A 40 1.88 10.86 -7.03
C LEU A 40 0.62 9.99 -7.16
N VAL A 41 0.77 8.69 -7.37
CA VAL A 41 -0.37 7.79 -7.56
C VAL A 41 -1.13 7.57 -6.25
N SER A 42 -2.46 7.69 -6.30
CA SER A 42 -3.35 7.39 -5.19
C SER A 42 -3.69 5.90 -5.08
N SER A 43 -4.45 5.53 -4.05
CA SER A 43 -4.93 4.14 -3.89
C SER A 43 -5.71 3.67 -5.12
N ALA A 44 -5.54 2.39 -5.48
CA ALA A 44 -6.31 1.74 -6.54
C ALA A 44 -7.82 1.78 -6.27
N SER A 45 -8.24 1.79 -4.99
CA SER A 45 -9.65 1.92 -4.60
C SER A 45 -10.28 3.26 -5.01
N ILE A 46 -9.45 4.29 -5.23
CA ILE A 46 -9.87 5.64 -5.67
C ILE A 46 -9.57 5.82 -7.17
N GLY A 47 -9.14 4.77 -7.87
CA GLY A 47 -8.86 4.78 -9.30
C GLY A 47 -7.42 5.10 -9.67
N ALA A 48 -6.47 5.07 -8.73
CA ALA A 48 -5.04 5.27 -8.97
C ALA A 48 -4.73 6.58 -9.74
N VAL A 49 -5.42 7.66 -9.36
CA VAL A 49 -5.22 8.97 -9.97
C VAL A 49 -3.83 9.51 -9.63
N THR A 50 -3.21 10.19 -10.58
CA THR A 50 -1.85 10.75 -10.44
C THR A 50 -1.85 12.27 -10.18
N SER A 51 -3.02 12.83 -9.89
CA SER A 51 -3.17 14.19 -9.39
C SER A 51 -2.58 14.18 -7.99
N GLY A 52 -1.32 14.59 -7.83
CA GLY A 52 -0.74 14.73 -6.50
C GLY A 52 -1.54 15.78 -5.75
N ASP A 53 -2.34 15.35 -4.77
CA ASP A 53 -2.92 16.24 -3.77
C ASP A 53 -1.80 16.86 -2.93
#